data_AF-A0A0C2YK17-F1
#
_entry.id   AF-A0A0C2YK17-F1
#
_cell.length_a   1.000
_cell.length_b   1.000
_cell.length_c   1.000
_cell.angle_alpha   90.00
_cell.angle_beta   90.00
_cell.angle_gamma   90.00
#
_symmetry.space_group_name_H-M   'P 1'
#
loop_
_entity.id
_entity.type
_entity.pdbx_description
1 polymer ?
#
loop_
_entity_poly.entity_id
_entity_poly.type
_entity_poly.pdbx_seq_one_letter_code
_entity_poly.pdbx_strand_id
1 'polypeptide(L)'
;MLDEDVTRIPNYGIFKLIFYLTSLGRIFGALGQTWCGKYYKEEHWGKSRTPYGSFQRGEDPLGPLFAFQCVPRMQFYVEGDDCASSVSVLVDTLTTMTPLRHASPLPFPVASITLSMTLRLLPRRQPFTLTCSAELESDSSANEMLVTSSPLFYLPSPTSGSATSIDRKTGALMTRAMNGTFQAVFPIGFYTDFGGYLAGNLSILDEIRSQGFNTVHPVPPFDNMTAFNAILDRMEDLGLYLISYQDSESVSAQVKSLKHRKNLLLWYTADEPDGPGDPLTATRAAYDLIHELDGYHPVSIALNCADHFFEDYVSGADIILPDVYMIGNNVTFSTKYNTPCTKDFGCCGCDDCEGRFEDVSKRLDEARNRLRILGWDKTKFIWAVTQAFGGEEFWSRPPTGREWLVQVLLSINHGARGIMPWIDPTPIDIKQYASTLAKLLPDLVPYFFDGEGSFTHITHGTVDVGIWTSGPRALVLATNMDTHASTFPLPYGEIKRGILWLLREGVSLHSTSALAFEPLGSAILILSHSEEVLKTVTLEHDEL
;
A
#
# COMPACT_ATOMS: atom_id res chain seq x y z
N MET A 1 -32.13 27.92 36.83
CA MET A 1 -32.95 27.78 35.61
C MET A 1 -32.09 28.31 34.48
N LEU A 2 -31.64 27.40 33.60
CA LEU A 2 -31.38 27.53 32.15
C LEU A 2 -31.01 28.94 31.64
N ASP A 3 -29.97 29.21 30.86
CA ASP A 3 -29.03 28.36 30.13
C ASP A 3 -27.97 29.28 29.46
N GLU A 4 -26.89 28.63 29.00
CA GLU A 4 -26.05 28.95 27.84
C GLU A 4 -25.05 30.13 27.85
N ASP A 5 -23.80 29.75 28.11
CA ASP A 5 -22.56 30.34 27.62
C ASP A 5 -22.49 30.33 26.08
N VAL A 6 -22.22 31.48 25.48
CA VAL A 6 -21.87 31.62 24.06
C VAL A 6 -20.36 31.80 23.93
N THR A 7 -19.64 30.69 23.79
CA THR A 7 -18.27 30.69 23.26
C THR A 7 -18.31 30.98 21.75
N ARG A 8 -17.75 32.13 21.36
CA ARG A 8 -17.48 32.48 19.96
C ARG A 8 -16.38 31.59 19.39
N ILE A 9 -16.75 30.69 18.49
CA ILE A 9 -15.84 30.02 17.57
C ILE A 9 -15.52 31.02 16.43
N PRO A 10 -14.25 31.36 16.15
CA PRO A 10 -13.92 32.23 15.02
C PRO A 10 -14.09 31.45 13.71
N ASN A 11 -14.91 32.01 12.82
CA ASN A 11 -15.01 31.77 11.38
C ASN A 11 -13.92 30.84 10.79
N TYR A 12 -14.25 29.57 10.62
CA TYR A 12 -13.56 28.72 9.66
C TYR A 12 -13.83 29.27 8.26
N GLY A 13 -12.77 29.59 7.54
CA GLY A 13 -12.84 29.90 6.12
C GLY A 13 -13.53 28.74 5.40
N ILE A 14 -14.56 29.07 4.62
CA ILE A 14 -15.22 28.13 3.72
C ILE A 14 -14.18 27.76 2.66
N PHE A 15 -13.43 26.68 2.88
CA PHE A 15 -12.60 26.04 1.87
C PHE A 15 -13.55 25.38 0.86
N LYS A 16 -13.81 26.08 -0.25
CA LYS A 16 -14.38 25.46 -1.45
C LYS A 16 -13.25 24.68 -2.11
N LEU A 17 -13.22 23.37 -1.90
CA LEU A 17 -12.47 22.45 -2.74
C LEU A 17 -13.16 22.43 -4.11
N ILE A 18 -12.72 23.33 -4.99
CA ILE A 18 -13.04 23.26 -6.41
C ILE A 18 -12.08 22.23 -6.97
N PHE A 19 -12.61 21.10 -7.46
CA PHE A 19 -11.89 20.29 -8.43
C PHE A 19 -11.47 21.23 -9.56
N TYR A 20 -10.19 21.60 -9.58
CA TYR A 20 -9.60 22.12 -10.81
C TYR A 20 -9.48 20.94 -11.76
N LEU A 21 -10.60 20.64 -12.42
CA LEU A 21 -10.58 20.14 -13.78
C LEU A 21 -9.80 21.19 -14.58
N THR A 22 -8.48 21.02 -14.71
CA THR A 22 -7.77 21.57 -15.86
C THR A 22 -8.18 20.76 -17.08
N SER A 23 -9.46 20.88 -17.47
CA SER A 23 -9.92 20.51 -18.80
C SER A 23 -9.47 21.64 -19.74
N LEU A 24 -8.24 21.57 -20.24
CA LEU A 24 -7.95 22.21 -21.52
C LEU A 24 -8.56 21.33 -22.61
N GLY A 25 -9.68 21.83 -23.14
CA GLY A 25 -10.61 21.08 -23.96
C GLY A 25 -9.96 20.34 -25.13
N ARG A 26 -10.28 19.05 -25.21
CA ARG A 26 -10.48 18.39 -26.50
C ARG A 26 -11.87 17.80 -26.53
N ILE A 27 -12.58 18.16 -27.60
CA ILE A 27 -13.92 17.71 -27.96
C ILE A 27 -13.85 16.19 -28.12
N PHE A 28 -14.13 15.44 -27.06
CA PHE A 28 -14.65 14.09 -27.16
C PHE A 28 -16.15 14.18 -26.89
N GLY A 29 -16.94 13.64 -27.83
CA GLY A 29 -18.40 13.75 -27.82
C GLY A 29 -18.99 13.24 -26.50
N ALA A 30 -20.14 13.80 -26.14
CA ALA A 30 -20.92 13.53 -24.92
C ALA A 30 -21.33 12.05 -24.76
N LEU A 31 -20.36 11.20 -24.39
CA LEU A 31 -20.61 9.98 -23.63
C LEU A 31 -20.77 10.45 -22.17
N GLY A 32 -21.93 10.16 -21.55
CA GLY A 32 -22.26 10.69 -20.22
C GLY A 32 -21.16 10.43 -19.19
N GLN A 33 -20.95 11.37 -18.28
CA GLN A 33 -19.87 11.26 -17.28
C GLN A 33 -20.03 10.00 -16.43
N THR A 34 -19.02 9.13 -16.48
CA THR A 34 -18.96 7.87 -15.72
C THR A 34 -17.97 7.96 -14.57
N TRP A 35 -18.18 7.14 -13.55
CA TRP A 35 -17.23 6.85 -12.47
C TRP A 35 -17.15 5.34 -12.28
N CYS A 36 -15.98 4.71 -12.30
CA CYS A 36 -15.81 3.26 -12.27
C CYS A 36 -16.69 2.51 -13.30
N GLY A 37 -16.84 3.10 -14.50
CA GLY A 37 -17.69 2.58 -15.57
C GLY A 37 -19.21 2.72 -15.35
N LYS A 38 -19.66 3.38 -14.28
CA LYS A 38 -21.07 3.61 -13.92
C LYS A 38 -21.47 5.05 -14.20
N TYR A 39 -22.70 5.31 -14.64
CA TYR A 39 -23.23 6.67 -14.57
C TYR A 39 -23.51 7.06 -13.12
N TYR A 40 -23.19 8.28 -12.72
CA TYR A 40 -23.34 8.71 -11.32
C TYR A 40 -24.21 9.95 -11.11
N LYS A 41 -24.48 10.72 -12.18
CA LYS A 41 -25.24 11.97 -12.12
C LYS A 41 -26.75 11.78 -12.25
N GLU A 42 -27.51 12.64 -11.59
CA GLU A 42 -28.98 12.63 -11.57
C GLU A 42 -29.59 12.71 -12.99
N GLU A 43 -28.98 13.44 -13.92
CA GLU A 43 -29.44 13.54 -15.31
C GLU A 43 -29.41 12.20 -16.09
N HIS A 44 -28.66 11.22 -15.59
CA HIS A 44 -28.60 9.86 -16.13
C HIS A 44 -29.50 8.88 -15.34
N TRP A 45 -30.28 9.37 -14.37
CA TRP A 45 -31.16 8.54 -13.58
C TRP A 45 -32.15 7.74 -14.45
N GLY A 46 -32.32 6.46 -14.14
CA GLY A 46 -33.09 5.51 -14.95
C GLY A 46 -32.36 4.93 -16.17
N LYS A 47 -31.12 5.33 -16.43
CA LYS A 47 -30.24 4.76 -17.48
C LYS A 47 -29.11 3.94 -16.85
N SER A 48 -29.45 2.94 -16.03
CA SER A 48 -28.41 2.05 -15.47
C SER A 48 -27.64 1.36 -16.60
N ARG A 49 -26.37 1.08 -16.34
CA ARG A 49 -25.50 0.39 -17.27
C ARG A 49 -24.69 -0.62 -16.49
N THR A 50 -24.65 -1.87 -16.96
CA THR A 50 -23.70 -2.85 -16.43
C THR A 50 -22.29 -2.27 -16.50
N PRO A 51 -21.57 -2.17 -15.37
CA PRO A 51 -20.21 -1.68 -15.36
C PRO A 51 -19.39 -2.43 -16.40
N TYR A 52 -18.64 -1.67 -17.20
CA TYR A 52 -17.71 -2.22 -18.17
C TYR A 52 -16.30 -2.11 -17.60
N GLY A 53 -15.33 -2.78 -18.23
CA GLY A 53 -13.95 -2.77 -17.74
C GLY A 53 -13.71 -3.63 -16.50
N SER A 54 -14.72 -4.35 -15.99
CA SER A 54 -14.53 -5.28 -14.88
C SER A 54 -13.45 -6.31 -15.15
N PHE A 55 -12.74 -6.72 -14.10
CA PHE A 55 -11.60 -7.60 -14.20
C PHE A 55 -12.00 -8.98 -14.71
N GLN A 56 -11.31 -9.46 -15.74
CA GLN A 56 -11.57 -10.76 -16.36
C GLN A 56 -10.68 -11.82 -15.71
N ARG A 57 -11.25 -12.56 -14.73
CA ARG A 57 -10.56 -13.64 -14.00
C ARG A 57 -10.22 -14.87 -14.87
N GLY A 58 -10.97 -15.12 -15.94
CA GLY A 58 -10.91 -16.37 -16.70
C GLY A 58 -11.74 -17.50 -16.06
N GLU A 59 -11.85 -18.64 -16.75
CA GLU A 59 -12.57 -19.82 -16.26
C GLU A 59 -11.75 -20.59 -15.22
N ASP A 60 -12.40 -21.16 -14.21
CA ASP A 60 -11.72 -22.01 -13.23
C ASP A 60 -11.20 -23.29 -13.90
N PRO A 61 -9.96 -23.71 -13.61
CA PRO A 61 -9.37 -24.88 -14.23
C PRO A 61 -10.04 -26.18 -13.76
N LEU A 62 -10.15 -27.17 -14.67
CA LEU A 62 -10.72 -28.49 -14.38
C LEU A 62 -9.85 -29.35 -13.43
N GLY A 63 -8.66 -28.88 -13.09
CA GLY A 63 -7.69 -29.53 -12.21
C GLY A 63 -6.61 -28.57 -11.75
N PRO A 64 -5.70 -28.99 -10.85
CA PRO A 64 -4.64 -28.14 -10.34
C PRO A 64 -3.71 -27.68 -11.47
N LEU A 65 -3.38 -26.39 -11.48
CA LEU A 65 -2.39 -25.79 -12.33
C LEU A 65 -1.06 -25.66 -11.59
N PHE A 66 0.04 -25.88 -12.28
CA PHE A 66 1.41 -25.62 -11.85
C PHE A 66 1.95 -24.39 -12.59
N ALA A 67 2.33 -23.37 -11.82
CA ALA A 67 2.97 -22.17 -12.31
C ALA A 67 4.46 -22.20 -11.94
N PHE A 68 5.31 -22.01 -12.94
CA PHE A 68 6.75 -21.86 -12.77
C PHE A 68 7.16 -20.43 -13.12
N GLN A 69 7.61 -19.69 -12.12
CA GLN A 69 8.07 -18.31 -12.28
C GLN A 69 9.50 -18.16 -11.76
N CYS A 70 10.27 -17.32 -12.43
CA CYS A 70 11.61 -16.99 -12.03
C CYS A 70 11.84 -15.50 -12.18
N VAL A 71 12.11 -14.80 -11.08
CA VAL A 71 12.36 -13.35 -11.09
C VAL A 71 13.59 -13.03 -10.25
N PRO A 72 14.39 -12.01 -10.62
CA PRO A 72 15.39 -11.46 -9.72
C PRO A 72 14.73 -11.05 -8.39
N ARG A 73 15.40 -11.28 -7.24
CA ARG A 73 14.87 -10.88 -5.93
C ARG A 73 14.71 -9.36 -5.82
N MET A 74 15.73 -8.60 -6.18
CA MET A 74 15.62 -7.14 -6.24
C MET A 74 14.95 -6.71 -7.55
N GLN A 75 14.15 -5.64 -7.51
CA GLN A 75 13.56 -5.03 -8.72
C GLN A 75 14.65 -4.68 -9.75
N PHE A 76 15.75 -4.12 -9.26
CA PHE A 76 17.01 -3.94 -9.96
C PHE A 76 18.19 -4.05 -8.99
N TYR A 77 19.36 -4.35 -9.54
CA TYR A 77 20.66 -4.27 -8.87
C TYR A 77 21.42 -3.06 -9.40
N VAL A 78 22.30 -2.49 -8.58
CA VAL A 78 23.17 -1.38 -8.99
C VAL A 78 24.63 -1.86 -8.96
N GLU A 79 25.47 -1.25 -9.78
CA GLU A 79 26.93 -1.44 -9.72
C GLU A 79 27.44 -1.41 -8.26
N GLY A 80 28.23 -2.42 -7.91
CA GLY A 80 28.67 -2.71 -6.54
C GLY A 80 27.84 -3.77 -5.80
N ASP A 81 26.67 -4.14 -6.31
CA ASP A 81 25.82 -5.20 -5.74
C ASP A 81 26.08 -6.57 -6.39
N ASP A 82 27.27 -6.81 -6.94
CA ASP A 82 27.58 -7.94 -7.84
C ASP A 82 27.90 -9.28 -7.13
N CYS A 83 28.05 -9.24 -5.81
CA CYS A 83 28.46 -10.36 -4.99
C CYS A 83 27.30 -11.34 -4.68
N ALA A 84 27.64 -12.62 -4.46
CA ALA A 84 26.66 -13.68 -4.19
C ALA A 84 25.82 -13.49 -2.93
N SER A 85 26.28 -12.66 -1.99
CA SER A 85 25.52 -12.25 -0.80
C SER A 85 24.40 -11.27 -1.11
N SER A 86 24.47 -10.58 -2.24
CA SER A 86 23.58 -9.47 -2.60
C SER A 86 22.62 -9.84 -3.73
N VAL A 87 23.01 -10.76 -4.62
CA VAL A 87 22.23 -11.14 -5.80
C VAL A 87 21.60 -12.50 -5.62
N SER A 88 20.28 -12.53 -5.77
CA SER A 88 19.52 -13.78 -5.80
C SER A 88 18.37 -13.75 -6.78
N VAL A 89 17.91 -14.95 -7.11
CA VAL A 89 16.76 -15.23 -7.96
C VAL A 89 15.72 -15.93 -7.10
N LEU A 90 14.48 -15.44 -7.18
CA LEU A 90 13.32 -16.12 -6.62
C LEU A 90 12.79 -17.06 -7.68
N VAL A 91 12.77 -18.34 -7.35
CA VAL A 91 12.14 -19.40 -8.14
C VAL A 91 10.87 -19.79 -7.41
N ASP A 92 9.73 -19.52 -8.03
CA ASP A 92 8.44 -19.91 -7.50
C ASP A 92 7.84 -21.05 -8.33
N THR A 93 7.31 -22.03 -7.62
CA THR A 93 6.67 -23.22 -8.16
C THR A 93 5.37 -23.38 -7.40
N LEU A 94 4.25 -23.07 -8.01
CA LEU A 94 2.99 -22.98 -7.29
C LEU A 94 1.97 -23.93 -7.91
N THR A 95 1.33 -24.76 -7.07
CA THR A 95 0.08 -25.43 -7.45
C THR A 95 -1.15 -24.65 -7.02
N THR A 96 -2.12 -24.51 -7.92
CA THR A 96 -3.32 -23.72 -7.64
C THR A 96 -4.54 -24.21 -8.41
N MET A 97 -5.71 -24.05 -7.81
CA MET A 97 -7.02 -24.21 -8.47
C MET A 97 -7.56 -22.85 -8.97
N THR A 98 -6.80 -21.77 -8.82
CA THR A 98 -7.14 -20.44 -9.36
C THR A 98 -6.60 -20.34 -10.78
N PRO A 99 -7.36 -19.77 -11.74
CA PRO A 99 -6.82 -19.50 -13.07
C PRO A 99 -5.59 -18.60 -12.95
N LEU A 100 -4.48 -19.07 -13.51
CA LEU A 100 -3.25 -18.30 -13.65
C LEU A 100 -2.92 -18.18 -15.13
N ARG A 101 -2.62 -16.96 -15.58
CA ARG A 101 -2.01 -16.79 -16.89
C ARG A 101 -0.62 -17.43 -16.84
N HIS A 102 -0.33 -18.33 -17.79
CA HIS A 102 0.95 -19.06 -17.93
C HIS A 102 1.18 -20.29 -17.03
N ALA A 103 0.13 -20.94 -16.51
CA ALA A 103 0.26 -22.20 -15.76
C ALA A 103 -0.20 -23.45 -16.56
N SER A 104 0.40 -24.61 -16.27
CA SER A 104 0.11 -25.92 -16.92
C SER A 104 -0.55 -26.90 -15.94
N PRO A 105 -1.45 -27.82 -16.35
CA PRO A 105 -2.16 -28.71 -15.41
C PRO A 105 -1.24 -29.79 -14.79
N LEU A 106 -1.01 -29.80 -13.46
CA LEU A 106 -0.15 -30.79 -12.77
C LEU A 106 -0.48 -30.97 -11.26
N PRO A 107 -0.11 -32.11 -10.62
CA PRO A 107 -0.69 -32.54 -9.34
C PRO A 107 0.09 -32.25 -8.05
N PHE A 108 1.29 -31.65 -8.06
CA PHE A 108 2.15 -31.65 -6.85
C PHE A 108 2.68 -30.27 -6.42
N PRO A 109 2.56 -29.89 -5.14
CA PRO A 109 3.13 -28.65 -4.62
C PRO A 109 4.67 -28.75 -4.49
N VAL A 110 5.37 -27.70 -4.90
CA VAL A 110 6.81 -27.52 -4.66
C VAL A 110 6.99 -26.19 -3.93
N ALA A 111 7.89 -26.10 -2.96
CA ALA A 111 8.11 -24.86 -2.20
C ALA A 111 8.88 -23.83 -3.05
N SER A 112 8.60 -22.53 -2.90
CA SER A 112 9.41 -21.46 -3.50
C SER A 112 10.85 -21.51 -2.98
N ILE A 113 11.84 -21.34 -3.84
CA ILE A 113 13.27 -21.43 -3.52
C ILE A 113 13.97 -20.11 -3.87
N THR A 114 14.91 -19.68 -3.03
CA THR A 114 15.82 -18.57 -3.34
C THR A 114 17.18 -19.14 -3.78
N LEU A 115 17.64 -18.77 -4.97
CA LEU A 115 18.93 -19.18 -5.52
C LEU A 115 19.89 -17.99 -5.54
N SER A 116 21.02 -18.10 -4.85
CA SER A 116 22.06 -17.07 -4.86
C SER A 116 22.93 -17.18 -6.12
N MET A 117 23.34 -16.04 -6.69
CA MET A 117 24.21 -16.02 -7.88
C MET A 117 25.17 -14.82 -7.86
N THR A 118 26.15 -14.80 -8.75
CA THR A 118 27.09 -13.67 -8.92
C THR A 118 26.90 -13.03 -10.28
N LEU A 119 26.84 -11.70 -10.36
CA LEU A 119 26.71 -11.00 -11.64
C LEU A 119 28.08 -10.77 -12.26
N ARG A 120 28.44 -11.57 -13.27
CA ARG A 120 29.63 -11.36 -14.11
C ARG A 120 29.27 -10.61 -15.39
N LEU A 121 28.53 -9.51 -15.25
CA LEU A 121 28.00 -8.69 -16.34
C LEU A 121 28.50 -7.26 -16.19
N LEU A 122 28.54 -6.49 -17.28
CA LEU A 122 28.77 -5.04 -17.20
C LEU A 122 27.42 -4.33 -16.96
N PRO A 123 27.35 -3.34 -16.04
CA PRO A 123 26.12 -2.62 -15.77
C PRO A 123 25.67 -1.83 -17.01
N ARG A 124 24.36 -1.83 -17.29
CA ARG A 124 23.77 -1.10 -18.42
C ARG A 124 22.30 -0.78 -18.16
N ARG A 125 21.76 0.22 -18.87
CA ARG A 125 20.34 0.60 -18.74
C ARG A 125 19.38 -0.40 -19.35
N GLN A 126 19.79 -1.10 -20.41
CA GLN A 126 18.96 -2.13 -21.04
C GLN A 126 18.95 -3.41 -20.19
N PRO A 127 17.79 -4.01 -19.91
CA PRO A 127 17.74 -5.22 -19.10
C PRO A 127 18.48 -6.39 -19.76
N PHE A 128 19.00 -7.30 -18.95
CA PHE A 128 19.37 -8.64 -19.36
C PHE A 128 18.12 -9.54 -19.32
N THR A 129 18.18 -10.67 -20.03
CA THR A 129 17.15 -11.71 -19.92
C THR A 129 17.63 -12.77 -18.94
N LEU A 130 16.92 -12.92 -17.82
CA LEU A 130 17.06 -14.06 -16.94
C LEU A 130 16.17 -15.18 -17.46
N THR A 131 16.76 -16.33 -17.77
CA THR A 131 16.02 -17.53 -18.20
C THR A 131 16.23 -18.63 -17.19
N CYS A 132 15.14 -19.24 -16.74
CA CYS A 132 15.16 -20.37 -15.83
C CYS A 132 14.44 -21.55 -16.48
N SER A 133 14.99 -22.74 -16.29
CA SER A 133 14.43 -23.98 -16.80
C SER A 133 14.24 -24.97 -15.66
N ALA A 134 13.09 -25.63 -15.60
CA ALA A 134 12.79 -26.71 -14.68
C ALA A 134 12.44 -27.97 -15.48
N GLU A 135 12.90 -29.12 -15.03
CA GLU A 135 12.57 -30.42 -15.59
C GLU A 135 11.57 -31.11 -14.66
N LEU A 136 10.41 -31.48 -15.20
CA LEU A 136 9.43 -32.26 -14.48
C LEU A 136 9.60 -33.73 -14.85
N GLU A 137 10.07 -34.51 -13.88
CA GLU A 137 10.17 -35.96 -14.00
C GLU A 137 8.75 -36.57 -13.91
N SER A 138 8.37 -37.37 -14.89
CA SER A 138 7.08 -38.07 -14.91
C SER A 138 7.29 -39.57 -15.05
N ASP A 139 6.33 -40.38 -14.57
CA ASP A 139 6.34 -41.84 -14.77
C ASP A 139 6.20 -42.25 -16.26
N SER A 140 5.92 -41.28 -17.14
CA SER A 140 5.91 -41.47 -18.59
C SER A 140 7.27 -41.14 -19.21
N SER A 141 7.63 -41.79 -20.32
CA SER A 141 8.99 -41.81 -20.90
C SER A 141 9.53 -40.48 -21.47
N ALA A 142 8.88 -39.35 -21.21
CA ALA A 142 9.34 -38.03 -21.63
C ALA A 142 9.22 -37.03 -20.47
N ASN A 143 10.36 -36.49 -20.03
CA ASN A 143 10.39 -35.39 -19.07
C ASN A 143 9.89 -34.11 -19.74
N GLU A 144 9.06 -33.35 -19.04
CA GLU A 144 8.56 -32.05 -19.51
C GLU A 144 9.53 -30.94 -19.08
N MET A 145 9.99 -30.13 -20.03
CA MET A 145 10.85 -28.98 -19.76
C MET A 145 10.02 -27.70 -19.71
N LEU A 146 10.01 -27.05 -18.55
CA LEU A 146 9.37 -25.75 -18.34
C LEU A 146 10.43 -24.66 -18.43
N VAL A 147 10.17 -23.62 -19.22
CA VAL A 147 11.09 -22.49 -19.40
C VAL A 147 10.34 -21.19 -19.19
N THR A 148 10.88 -20.32 -18.34
CA THR A 148 10.35 -18.98 -18.09
C THR A 148 11.47 -17.96 -18.22
N SER A 149 11.11 -16.71 -18.52
CA SER A 149 12.08 -15.62 -18.62
C SER A 149 11.53 -14.33 -18.03
N SER A 150 12.41 -13.55 -17.44
CA SER A 150 12.10 -12.25 -16.84
C SER A 150 13.23 -11.24 -17.06
N PRO A 151 12.94 -9.93 -17.02
CA PRO A 151 13.98 -8.91 -17.11
C PRO A 151 14.83 -8.88 -15.84
N LEU A 152 16.15 -8.82 -16.03
CA LEU A 152 17.15 -8.58 -14.99
C LEU A 152 17.79 -7.21 -15.23
N PHE A 153 17.49 -6.25 -14.37
CA PHE A 153 18.09 -4.93 -14.40
C PHE A 153 19.35 -4.91 -13.54
N TYR A 154 20.50 -4.63 -14.17
CA TYR A 154 21.76 -4.37 -13.50
C TYR A 154 22.30 -3.03 -13.99
N LEU A 155 22.06 -1.99 -13.21
CA LEU A 155 22.21 -0.60 -13.59
C LEU A 155 23.57 -0.04 -13.16
N PRO A 156 24.15 0.93 -13.88
CA PRO A 156 25.28 1.70 -13.38
C PRO A 156 24.92 2.42 -12.08
N SER A 157 25.92 2.83 -11.29
CA SER A 157 25.61 3.70 -10.14
C SER A 157 24.97 5.02 -10.60
N PRO A 158 23.93 5.53 -9.91
CA PRO A 158 23.38 6.83 -10.22
C PRO A 158 24.46 7.90 -10.01
N THR A 159 24.56 8.86 -10.94
CA THR A 159 25.57 9.94 -10.85
C THR A 159 25.24 11.00 -9.80
N SER A 160 24.00 10.98 -9.28
CA SER A 160 23.43 11.92 -8.30
C SER A 160 22.08 11.39 -7.82
N GLY A 161 21.56 11.92 -6.70
CA GLY A 161 20.30 11.48 -6.10
C GLY A 161 20.44 10.17 -5.31
N SER A 162 19.31 9.50 -5.10
CA SER A 162 19.18 8.20 -4.44
C SER A 162 18.86 7.07 -5.43
N ALA A 163 18.80 5.85 -4.90
CA ALA A 163 18.16 4.72 -5.57
C ALA A 163 17.32 3.96 -4.54
N THR A 164 16.12 3.58 -4.95
CA THR A 164 15.19 2.76 -4.17
C THR A 164 14.78 1.56 -5.03
N SER A 165 15.04 0.36 -4.54
CA SER A 165 14.67 -0.89 -5.21
C SER A 165 13.68 -1.65 -4.34
N ILE A 166 12.85 -2.52 -4.91
CA ILE A 166 11.94 -3.37 -4.15
C ILE A 166 12.59 -4.73 -3.92
N ASP A 167 12.63 -5.21 -2.67
CA ASP A 167 12.89 -6.62 -2.36
C ASP A 167 11.62 -7.43 -2.61
N ARG A 168 11.57 -8.16 -3.72
CA ARG A 168 10.39 -8.90 -4.15
C ARG A 168 10.04 -10.10 -3.26
N LYS A 169 10.95 -10.51 -2.37
CA LYS A 169 10.67 -11.57 -1.40
C LYS A 169 9.75 -11.06 -0.28
N THR A 170 9.99 -9.84 0.18
CA THR A 170 9.36 -9.26 1.39
C THR A 170 8.39 -8.12 1.08
N GLY A 171 8.51 -7.51 -0.10
CA GLY A 171 7.84 -6.28 -0.50
C GLY A 171 8.45 -5.02 0.11
N ALA A 172 9.64 -5.11 0.72
CA ALA A 172 10.32 -3.97 1.32
C ALA A 172 10.83 -2.99 0.26
N LEU A 173 10.70 -1.69 0.53
CA LEU A 173 11.50 -0.69 -0.17
C LEU A 173 12.91 -0.70 0.40
N MET A 174 13.91 -0.85 -0.46
CA MET A 174 15.32 -0.88 -0.12
C MET A 174 15.98 0.38 -0.67
N THR A 175 16.16 1.37 0.19
CA THR A 175 16.83 2.63 -0.17
C THR A 175 18.34 2.47 -0.03
N ARG A 176 19.11 2.99 -0.99
CA ARG A 176 20.57 2.92 -0.96
C ARG A 176 21.15 4.24 -0.48
N ALA A 177 21.83 4.23 0.66
CA ALA A 177 22.59 5.37 1.14
C ALA A 177 23.91 5.55 0.36
N MET A 178 24.53 6.73 0.44
CA MET A 178 25.78 7.05 -0.30
C MET A 178 26.98 6.17 0.08
N ASN A 179 26.95 5.50 1.23
CA ASN A 179 27.95 4.52 1.65
C ASN A 179 27.71 3.10 1.08
N GLY A 180 26.68 2.93 0.24
CA GLY A 180 26.30 1.66 -0.38
C GLY A 180 25.43 0.75 0.49
N THR A 181 25.08 1.15 1.72
CA THR A 181 24.21 0.31 2.58
C THR A 181 22.76 0.46 2.20
N PHE A 182 22.06 -0.66 2.09
CA PHE A 182 20.61 -0.68 1.91
C PHE A 182 19.89 -0.59 3.25
N GLN A 183 18.84 0.22 3.30
CA GLN A 183 17.92 0.27 4.42
C GLN A 183 16.52 -0.10 3.95
N ALA A 184 15.91 -1.06 4.64
CA ALA A 184 14.51 -1.38 4.47
C ALA A 184 13.64 -0.25 5.03
N VAL A 185 12.69 0.22 4.23
CA VAL A 185 11.76 1.29 4.59
C VAL A 185 10.36 0.74 4.50
N PHE A 186 9.63 0.83 5.61
CA PHE A 186 8.17 0.78 5.61
C PHE A 186 7.68 2.22 5.62
N PRO A 187 7.09 2.73 4.53
CA PRO A 187 6.71 4.13 4.45
C PRO A 187 5.47 4.40 5.31
N ILE A 188 5.60 5.36 6.22
CA ILE A 188 4.49 5.88 7.03
C ILE A 188 4.56 7.40 7.05
N GLY A 189 3.43 8.01 6.70
CA GLY A 189 3.29 9.44 6.46
C GLY A 189 1.84 9.74 6.16
N PHE A 190 1.60 10.85 5.45
CA PHE A 190 0.29 11.21 4.90
C PHE A 190 0.48 11.81 3.52
N TYR A 191 -0.56 11.75 2.69
CA TYR A 191 -0.76 12.83 1.72
C TYR A 191 -0.81 14.14 2.51
N THR A 192 -0.10 15.16 2.07
CA THR A 192 0.12 16.37 2.87
C THR A 192 -0.23 17.59 2.04
N ASP A 193 -1.20 18.39 2.52
CA ASP A 193 -1.60 19.62 1.84
C ASP A 193 -0.39 20.54 1.64
N PHE A 194 -0.19 20.98 0.41
CA PHE A 194 0.88 21.91 0.08
C PHE A 194 0.49 23.34 0.43
N GLY A 195 -0.60 23.85 -0.12
CA GLY A 195 -0.89 25.28 -0.14
C GLY A 195 -1.29 25.84 1.22
N GLY A 196 -2.32 25.23 1.83
CA GLY A 196 -2.89 25.67 3.11
C GLY A 196 -2.06 25.28 4.33
N TYR A 197 -0.98 24.52 4.14
CA TYR A 197 -0.24 23.88 5.22
C TYR A 197 1.29 23.96 5.02
N LEU A 198 1.90 23.09 4.22
CA LEU A 198 3.38 23.04 4.10
C LEU A 198 4.00 24.36 3.60
N ALA A 199 3.40 24.99 2.59
CA ALA A 199 3.92 26.20 1.97
C ALA A 199 3.88 27.43 2.90
N GLY A 200 3.01 27.39 3.93
CA GLY A 200 2.88 28.44 4.92
C GLY A 200 3.89 28.37 6.07
N ASN A 201 4.39 27.17 6.40
CA ASN A 201 5.26 26.97 7.57
C ASN A 201 6.17 25.73 7.44
N LEU A 202 7.46 25.95 7.18
CA LEU A 202 8.45 24.86 7.07
C LEU A 202 8.64 24.06 8.37
N SER A 203 8.36 24.65 9.54
CA SER A 203 8.49 23.95 10.84
C SER A 203 7.48 22.81 11.01
N ILE A 204 6.45 22.72 10.17
CA ILE A 204 5.57 21.55 10.11
C ILE A 204 6.36 20.28 9.80
N LEU A 205 7.42 20.36 8.98
CA LEU A 205 8.26 19.20 8.67
C LEU A 205 9.03 18.71 9.90
N ASP A 206 9.46 19.62 10.76
CA ASP A 206 10.08 19.28 12.05
C ASP A 206 9.08 18.55 12.96
N GLU A 207 7.83 19.01 12.99
CA GLU A 207 6.76 18.35 13.73
C GLU A 207 6.51 16.93 13.19
N ILE A 208 6.32 16.79 11.88
CA ILE A 208 6.14 15.49 11.20
C ILE A 208 7.28 14.53 11.57
N ARG A 209 8.53 15.01 11.52
CA ARG A 209 9.70 14.19 11.89
C ARG A 209 9.67 13.79 13.36
N SER A 210 9.34 14.72 14.27
CA SER A 210 9.25 14.47 15.72
C SER A 210 8.12 13.49 16.10
N GLN A 211 7.08 13.43 15.28
CA GLN A 211 5.97 12.48 15.41
C GLN A 211 6.33 11.08 14.93
N GLY A 212 7.55 10.86 14.41
CA GLY A 212 8.05 9.54 14.01
C GLY A 212 7.79 9.19 12.55
N PHE A 213 7.07 10.03 11.80
CA PHE A 213 6.86 9.80 10.37
C PHE A 213 8.18 9.84 9.61
N ASN A 214 8.26 9.05 8.54
CA ASN A 214 9.44 8.96 7.70
C ASN A 214 9.19 9.43 6.26
N THR A 215 7.93 9.66 5.87
CA THR A 215 7.57 9.98 4.49
C THR A 215 6.59 11.15 4.44
N VAL A 216 6.74 12.00 3.43
CA VAL A 216 5.79 13.07 3.10
C VAL A 216 5.42 12.92 1.63
N HIS A 217 4.12 12.98 1.35
CA HIS A 217 3.57 13.02 0.01
C HIS A 217 2.87 14.37 -0.22
N PRO A 218 3.58 15.42 -0.67
CA PRO A 218 2.97 16.71 -0.93
C PRO A 218 1.91 16.62 -2.03
N VAL A 219 0.76 17.26 -1.81
CA VAL A 219 -0.37 17.27 -2.75
C VAL A 219 -0.31 18.54 -3.62
N PRO A 220 -0.42 18.45 -4.96
CA PRO A 220 -0.46 19.60 -5.85
C PRO A 220 -1.77 20.41 -5.69
N PRO A 221 -1.85 21.66 -6.22
CA PRO A 221 -0.86 22.33 -7.07
C PRO A 221 0.31 22.95 -6.29
N PHE A 222 1.49 22.97 -6.92
CA PHE A 222 2.72 23.57 -6.36
C PHE A 222 2.89 25.02 -6.86
N ASP A 223 1.92 25.88 -6.58
CA ASP A 223 1.86 27.25 -7.13
C ASP A 223 3.02 28.15 -6.70
N ASN A 224 3.74 27.81 -5.62
CA ASN A 224 4.91 28.52 -5.14
C ASN A 224 6.16 27.62 -5.19
N MET A 225 6.86 27.66 -6.32
CA MET A 225 8.07 26.85 -6.53
C MET A 225 9.23 27.18 -5.56
N THR A 226 9.27 28.40 -5.01
CA THR A 226 10.28 28.74 -3.99
C THR A 226 9.99 28.00 -2.69
N ALA A 227 8.73 28.02 -2.24
CA ALA A 227 8.29 27.26 -1.07
C ALA A 227 8.45 25.75 -1.30
N PHE A 228 8.06 25.25 -2.48
CA PHE A 228 8.22 23.84 -2.83
C PHE A 228 9.68 23.39 -2.73
N ASN A 229 10.62 24.13 -3.33
CA ASN A 229 12.04 23.77 -3.20
C ASN A 229 12.54 23.83 -1.76
N ALA A 230 12.13 24.83 -0.97
CA ALA A 230 12.52 24.93 0.44
C ALA A 230 11.96 23.77 1.30
N ILE A 231 10.73 23.31 1.00
CA ILE A 231 10.13 22.12 1.61
C ILE A 231 10.98 20.89 1.28
N LEU A 232 11.33 20.69 0.01
CA LEU A 232 12.13 19.55 -0.42
C LEU A 232 13.54 19.56 0.22
N ASP A 233 14.17 20.72 0.31
CA ASP A 233 15.47 20.89 0.98
C ASP A 233 15.35 20.53 2.46
N ARG A 234 14.32 21.04 3.16
CA ARG A 234 14.10 20.74 4.58
C ARG A 234 13.75 19.28 4.83
N MET A 235 12.99 18.64 3.94
CA MET A 235 12.72 17.20 4.01
C MET A 235 14.02 16.40 3.90
N GLU A 236 14.92 16.76 2.96
CA GLU A 236 16.21 16.11 2.81
C GLU A 236 17.07 16.28 4.08
N ASP A 237 17.12 17.48 4.66
CA ASP A 237 17.84 17.77 5.91
C ASP A 237 17.34 16.93 7.10
N LEU A 238 16.03 16.66 7.17
CA LEU A 238 15.40 15.90 8.25
C LEU A 238 15.42 14.37 8.02
N GLY A 239 15.84 13.94 6.83
CA GLY A 239 15.77 12.54 6.42
C GLY A 239 14.35 12.04 6.17
N LEU A 240 13.44 12.93 5.78
CA LEU A 240 12.08 12.59 5.36
C LEU A 240 12.06 12.23 3.88
N TYR A 241 11.51 11.06 3.58
CA TYR A 241 11.33 10.56 2.22
C TYR A 241 10.24 11.34 1.46
N LEU A 242 10.48 11.57 0.17
CA LEU A 242 9.56 12.21 -0.76
C LEU A 242 8.84 11.15 -1.61
N ILE A 243 7.51 11.23 -1.64
CA ILE A 243 6.68 10.69 -2.72
C ILE A 243 6.25 11.87 -3.59
N SER A 244 6.61 11.84 -4.88
CA SER A 244 6.31 12.94 -5.82
C SER A 244 5.10 12.61 -6.70
N TYR A 245 4.10 13.49 -6.70
CA TYR A 245 2.95 13.44 -7.63
C TYR A 245 3.35 13.76 -9.07
N GLN A 246 2.63 13.21 -10.05
CA GLN A 246 2.78 13.52 -11.46
C GLN A 246 1.47 13.99 -12.06
N ASP A 247 1.54 15.10 -12.78
CA ASP A 247 0.56 15.41 -13.82
C ASP A 247 1.08 14.84 -15.14
N SER A 248 0.25 14.09 -15.85
CA SER A 248 0.59 13.40 -17.10
C SER A 248 1.17 14.33 -18.17
N GLU A 249 0.79 15.61 -18.19
CA GLU A 249 1.31 16.61 -19.13
C GLU A 249 2.71 17.14 -18.74
N SER A 250 3.13 16.93 -17.49
CA SER A 250 4.36 17.51 -16.92
C SER A 250 5.39 16.48 -16.40
N VAL A 251 5.12 15.16 -16.54
CA VAL A 251 6.00 14.05 -16.08
C VAL A 251 7.47 14.30 -16.39
N SER A 252 7.82 14.63 -17.64
CA SER A 252 9.24 14.81 -18.03
C SER A 252 9.93 15.95 -17.28
N ALA A 253 9.24 17.08 -17.09
CA ALA A 253 9.80 18.24 -16.41
C ALA A 253 10.02 17.95 -14.92
N GLN A 254 9.02 17.34 -14.28
CA GLN A 254 9.09 16.99 -12.86
C GLN A 254 10.19 15.96 -12.59
N VAL A 255 10.24 14.87 -13.38
CA VAL A 255 11.29 13.84 -13.23
C VAL A 255 12.68 14.44 -13.37
N LYS A 256 12.90 15.30 -14.37
CA LYS A 256 14.20 15.99 -14.55
C LYS A 256 14.56 16.89 -13.36
N SER A 257 13.57 17.50 -12.71
CA SER A 257 13.80 18.41 -11.57
C SER A 257 14.04 17.68 -10.24
N LEU A 258 13.44 16.50 -10.04
CA LEU A 258 13.42 15.83 -8.72
C LEU A 258 14.25 14.55 -8.63
N LYS A 259 14.60 13.88 -9.73
CA LYS A 259 15.36 12.61 -9.70
C LYS A 259 16.74 12.70 -9.03
N HIS A 260 17.25 13.91 -8.86
CA HIS A 260 18.55 14.20 -8.25
C HIS A 260 18.47 14.43 -6.73
N ARG A 261 17.27 14.43 -6.15
CA ARG A 261 17.04 14.55 -4.71
C ARG A 261 17.51 13.28 -3.99
N LYS A 262 18.14 13.42 -2.81
CA LYS A 262 18.68 12.26 -2.08
C LYS A 262 17.64 11.54 -1.22
N ASN A 263 16.50 12.17 -1.03
CA ASN A 263 15.38 11.65 -0.26
C ASN A 263 14.19 11.22 -1.13
N LEU A 264 14.34 11.17 -2.47
CA LEU A 264 13.29 10.65 -3.33
C LEU A 264 13.12 9.14 -3.07
N LEU A 265 11.91 8.75 -2.66
CA LEU A 265 11.60 7.36 -2.37
C LEU A 265 11.05 6.66 -3.59
N LEU A 266 10.01 7.23 -4.19
CA LEU A 266 9.30 6.70 -5.35
C LEU A 266 8.54 7.82 -6.09
N TRP A 267 8.05 7.49 -7.28
CA TRP A 267 7.18 8.34 -8.09
C TRP A 267 5.72 7.94 -7.94
N TYR A 268 4.80 8.90 -7.90
CA TYR A 268 3.36 8.68 -7.90
C TYR A 268 2.76 9.22 -9.19
N THR A 269 2.15 8.36 -10.01
CA THR A 269 1.77 8.71 -11.39
C THR A 269 0.42 9.38 -11.52
N ALA A 270 -0.59 8.93 -10.77
CA ALA A 270 -1.95 9.40 -10.91
C ALA A 270 -2.75 9.09 -9.64
N ASP A 271 -3.72 9.96 -9.38
CA ASP A 271 -4.70 9.83 -8.31
C ASP A 271 -6.02 9.34 -8.91
N GLU A 272 -6.44 8.15 -8.51
CA GLU A 272 -7.71 7.52 -8.91
C GLU A 272 -8.03 7.59 -10.42
N PRO A 273 -7.09 7.29 -11.35
CA PRO A 273 -7.36 7.42 -12.80
C PRO A 273 -8.46 6.47 -13.29
N ASP A 274 -8.73 5.41 -12.53
CA ASP A 274 -9.80 4.45 -12.76
C ASP A 274 -11.19 4.99 -12.42
N GLY A 275 -11.28 6.00 -11.56
CA GLY A 275 -12.52 6.71 -11.22
C GLY A 275 -13.15 7.37 -12.44
N PRO A 276 -12.65 8.52 -12.92
CA PRO A 276 -13.20 9.24 -14.06
C PRO A 276 -12.99 8.51 -15.39
N GLY A 277 -12.09 7.53 -15.45
CA GLY A 277 -11.79 6.75 -16.64
C GLY A 277 -10.76 7.44 -17.54
N ASP A 278 -9.59 7.78 -16.98
CA ASP A 278 -8.45 8.30 -17.74
C ASP A 278 -8.06 7.34 -18.87
N PRO A 279 -7.36 7.82 -19.93
CA PRO A 279 -6.94 6.94 -21.03
C PRO A 279 -6.19 5.71 -20.50
N LEU A 280 -6.61 4.50 -20.91
CA LEU A 280 -6.06 3.23 -20.42
C LEU A 280 -4.54 3.09 -20.62
N THR A 281 -3.97 3.84 -21.57
CA THR A 281 -2.54 3.87 -21.87
C THR A 281 -1.75 4.88 -21.04
N ALA A 282 -2.42 5.77 -20.29
CA ALA A 282 -1.78 6.91 -19.62
C ALA A 282 -0.81 6.46 -18.52
N THR A 283 -1.22 5.53 -17.64
CA THR A 283 -0.39 5.05 -16.53
C THR A 283 0.86 4.34 -17.06
N ARG A 284 0.70 3.49 -18.08
CA ARG A 284 1.83 2.80 -18.72
C ARG A 284 2.78 3.76 -19.41
N ALA A 285 2.27 4.74 -20.15
CA ALA A 285 3.09 5.73 -20.82
C ALA A 285 3.91 6.57 -19.82
N ALA A 286 3.30 6.96 -18.70
CA ALA A 286 4.01 7.65 -17.62
C ALA A 286 5.10 6.76 -17.01
N TYR A 287 4.77 5.51 -16.67
CA TYR A 287 5.73 4.52 -16.15
C TYR A 287 6.96 4.34 -17.05
N ASP A 288 6.74 4.15 -18.35
CA ASP A 288 7.82 3.97 -19.33
C ASP A 288 8.71 5.20 -19.44
N LEU A 289 8.10 6.39 -19.49
CA LEU A 289 8.84 7.66 -19.54
C LEU A 289 9.64 7.91 -18.25
N ILE A 290 9.09 7.57 -17.09
CA ILE A 290 9.81 7.65 -15.81
C ILE A 290 11.03 6.74 -15.89
N HIS A 291 10.88 5.46 -16.21
CA HIS A 291 12.02 4.53 -16.27
C HIS A 291 13.09 4.93 -17.28
N GLU A 292 12.71 5.57 -18.39
CA GLU A 292 13.67 6.13 -19.34
C GLU A 292 14.50 7.28 -18.74
N LEU A 293 13.83 8.19 -18.01
CA LEU A 293 14.43 9.40 -17.45
C LEU A 293 15.14 9.17 -16.10
N ASP A 294 14.56 8.30 -15.28
CA ASP A 294 14.95 7.85 -13.95
C ASP A 294 14.63 6.35 -13.77
N GLY A 295 15.65 5.52 -13.92
CA GLY A 295 15.54 4.07 -13.76
C GLY A 295 15.79 3.57 -12.35
N TYR A 296 15.86 4.45 -11.34
CA TYR A 296 16.36 4.11 -9.99
C TYR A 296 15.32 4.19 -8.88
N HIS A 297 14.06 4.52 -9.19
CA HIS A 297 12.99 4.61 -8.19
C HIS A 297 11.73 3.88 -8.67
N PRO A 298 10.96 3.25 -7.77
CA PRO A 298 9.71 2.60 -8.13
C PRO A 298 8.64 3.62 -8.48
N VAL A 299 7.57 3.13 -9.10
CA VAL A 299 6.41 3.94 -9.47
C VAL A 299 5.15 3.41 -8.79
N SER A 300 4.31 4.30 -8.28
CA SER A 300 3.09 3.97 -7.56
C SER A 300 1.85 4.67 -8.12
N ILE A 301 0.68 4.12 -7.82
CA ILE A 301 -0.63 4.62 -8.26
C ILE A 301 -1.67 4.39 -7.16
N ALA A 302 -2.59 5.33 -6.96
CA ALA A 302 -3.80 5.07 -6.16
C ALA A 302 -4.97 4.68 -7.05
N LEU A 303 -5.83 3.79 -6.55
CA LEU A 303 -7.01 3.29 -7.26
C LEU A 303 -8.21 3.23 -6.32
N ASN A 304 -9.34 3.76 -6.78
CA ASN A 304 -10.59 3.82 -6.02
C ASN A 304 -11.59 2.73 -6.43
N CYS A 305 -11.61 2.37 -7.70
CA CYS A 305 -12.61 1.44 -8.21
C CYS A 305 -12.34 0.01 -7.73
N ALA A 306 -13.40 -0.79 -7.63
CA ALA A 306 -13.26 -2.18 -7.20
C ALA A 306 -12.41 -2.97 -8.21
N ASP A 307 -12.66 -2.81 -9.50
CA ASP A 307 -11.93 -3.52 -10.55
C ASP A 307 -11.91 -2.87 -11.95
N HIS A 308 -12.35 -1.62 -12.08
CA HIS A 308 -12.51 -0.95 -13.38
C HIS A 308 -11.17 -0.80 -14.12
N PHE A 309 -11.00 -1.55 -15.21
CA PHE A 309 -9.76 -1.67 -16.00
C PHE A 309 -8.50 -1.87 -15.14
N PHE A 310 -8.63 -2.68 -14.09
CA PHE A 310 -7.54 -2.92 -13.14
C PHE A 310 -6.24 -3.34 -13.82
N GLU A 311 -6.29 -4.27 -14.79
CA GLU A 311 -5.08 -4.74 -15.51
C GLU A 311 -4.38 -3.59 -16.25
N ASP A 312 -5.13 -2.75 -16.97
CA ASP A 312 -4.59 -1.65 -17.76
C ASP A 312 -3.94 -0.58 -16.87
N TYR A 313 -4.65 -0.09 -15.84
CA TYR A 313 -4.12 0.94 -14.96
C TYR A 313 -2.91 0.45 -14.16
N VAL A 314 -2.99 -0.76 -13.59
CA VAL A 314 -1.92 -1.36 -12.77
C VAL A 314 -0.68 -1.73 -13.59
N SER A 315 -0.80 -1.88 -14.92
CA SER A 315 0.35 -2.15 -15.79
C SER A 315 1.46 -1.07 -15.70
N GLY A 316 1.09 0.16 -15.30
CA GLY A 316 1.96 1.33 -15.13
C GLY A 316 2.42 1.63 -13.69
N ALA A 317 2.42 0.64 -12.79
CA ALA A 317 2.92 0.83 -11.42
C ALA A 317 3.63 -0.40 -10.85
N ASP A 318 4.58 -0.20 -9.96
CA ASP A 318 5.19 -1.24 -9.11
C ASP A 318 4.44 -1.37 -7.77
N ILE A 319 3.78 -0.30 -7.32
CA ILE A 319 3.08 -0.23 -6.04
C ILE A 319 1.66 0.30 -6.28
N ILE A 320 0.67 -0.42 -5.78
CA ILE A 320 -0.74 -0.05 -5.89
C ILE A 320 -1.21 0.33 -4.50
N LEU A 321 -1.86 1.48 -4.40
CA LEU A 321 -2.43 2.00 -3.18
C LEU A 321 -3.96 2.02 -3.34
N PRO A 322 -4.69 0.93 -3.04
CA PRO A 322 -6.14 1.00 -3.01
C PRO A 322 -6.56 2.01 -1.94
N ASP A 323 -7.35 3.00 -2.33
CA ASP A 323 -8.05 3.89 -1.41
C ASP A 323 -9.41 3.28 -1.08
N VAL A 324 -9.70 3.13 0.21
CA VAL A 324 -10.93 2.49 0.69
C VAL A 324 -11.44 3.30 1.85
N TYR A 325 -12.45 4.14 1.56
CA TYR A 325 -13.00 5.07 2.53
C TYR A 325 -14.46 4.71 2.83
N MET A 326 -14.65 3.89 3.87
CA MET A 326 -15.95 3.33 4.26
C MET A 326 -16.59 4.01 5.47
N ILE A 327 -15.94 5.01 6.07
CA ILE A 327 -16.38 5.56 7.35
C ILE A 327 -17.15 6.86 7.14
N GLY A 328 -18.40 6.87 7.60
CA GLY A 328 -19.26 8.05 7.55
C GLY A 328 -19.84 8.33 6.16
N ASN A 329 -19.67 7.45 5.18
CA ASN A 329 -20.38 7.48 3.91
C ASN A 329 -21.73 6.75 4.00
N ASN A 330 -22.62 7.03 3.04
CA ASN A 330 -23.81 6.21 2.77
C ASN A 330 -23.58 5.44 1.47
N VAL A 331 -23.24 4.16 1.57
CA VAL A 331 -22.92 3.32 0.41
C VAL A 331 -24.11 3.00 -0.50
N THR A 332 -25.33 3.37 -0.08
CA THR A 332 -26.56 3.17 -0.86
C THR A 332 -27.10 4.45 -1.50
N PHE A 333 -26.61 5.62 -1.09
CA PHE A 333 -27.07 6.91 -1.61
C PHE A 333 -25.99 7.99 -1.54
N SER A 334 -25.68 8.58 -2.69
CA SER A 334 -24.72 9.67 -2.84
C SER A 334 -25.34 10.99 -2.45
N THR A 335 -24.93 11.55 -1.32
CA THR A 335 -25.31 12.91 -0.91
C THR A 335 -24.69 13.98 -1.81
N LYS A 336 -23.50 13.73 -2.37
CA LYS A 336 -22.80 14.62 -3.30
C LYS A 336 -23.54 14.79 -4.63
N TYR A 337 -24.06 13.69 -5.18
CA TYR A 337 -24.71 13.68 -6.50
C TYR A 337 -26.23 13.58 -6.44
N ASN A 338 -26.81 13.42 -5.25
CA ASN A 338 -28.25 13.21 -5.03
C ASN A 338 -28.80 12.03 -5.84
N THR A 339 -28.06 10.91 -5.85
CA THR A 339 -28.38 9.70 -6.60
C THR A 339 -28.22 8.44 -5.74
N PRO A 340 -29.02 7.38 -5.94
CA PRO A 340 -28.74 6.12 -5.26
C PRO A 340 -27.49 5.45 -5.84
N CYS A 341 -26.83 4.67 -5.02
CA CYS A 341 -25.71 3.82 -5.42
C CYS A 341 -26.16 2.37 -5.46
N THR A 342 -25.96 1.76 -6.61
CA THR A 342 -26.19 0.34 -6.86
C THR A 342 -24.98 -0.23 -7.57
N LYS A 343 -24.98 -1.54 -7.82
CA LYS A 343 -23.93 -2.19 -8.60
C LYS A 343 -23.79 -1.58 -10.01
N ASP A 344 -24.85 -1.01 -10.58
CA ASP A 344 -24.88 -0.55 -11.99
C ASP A 344 -25.08 0.98 -12.14
N PHE A 345 -25.05 1.74 -11.04
CA PHE A 345 -25.29 3.18 -11.04
C PHE A 345 -24.79 3.86 -9.77
N GLY A 346 -24.38 5.12 -9.85
CA GLY A 346 -24.01 5.97 -8.72
C GLY A 346 -22.52 5.99 -8.42
N CYS A 347 -22.12 6.94 -7.59
CA CYS A 347 -20.79 7.04 -6.98
C CYS A 347 -20.96 7.53 -5.54
N CYS A 348 -20.56 6.69 -4.58
CA CYS A 348 -20.70 6.92 -3.14
C CYS A 348 -19.34 7.05 -2.42
N GLY A 349 -18.27 7.34 -3.17
CA GLY A 349 -16.91 7.50 -2.65
C GLY A 349 -16.13 6.20 -2.42
N CYS A 350 -16.81 5.05 -2.32
CA CYS A 350 -16.17 3.73 -2.17
C CYS A 350 -16.91 2.73 -3.07
N ASP A 351 -16.26 2.31 -4.16
CA ASP A 351 -16.89 1.46 -5.17
C ASP A 351 -17.13 0.02 -4.69
N ASP A 352 -18.36 -0.47 -4.83
CA ASP A 352 -18.84 -1.79 -4.38
C ASP A 352 -18.54 -2.12 -2.89
N CYS A 353 -18.41 -1.08 -2.06
CA CYS A 353 -18.23 -1.17 -0.62
C CYS A 353 -19.56 -1.36 0.13
N GLU A 354 -19.48 -1.93 1.32
CA GLU A 354 -20.63 -2.23 2.18
C GLU A 354 -20.71 -1.31 3.41
N GLY A 355 -19.73 -0.42 3.60
CA GLY A 355 -19.69 0.56 4.68
C GLY A 355 -19.17 -0.02 5.99
N ARG A 356 -18.24 -0.99 5.92
CA ARG A 356 -17.70 -1.73 7.07
C ARG A 356 -16.21 -1.97 6.95
N PHE A 357 -15.54 -2.26 8.06
CA PHE A 357 -14.07 -2.41 8.08
C PHE A 357 -13.55 -3.47 7.11
N GLU A 358 -14.32 -4.52 6.89
CA GLU A 358 -14.02 -5.60 5.95
C GLU A 358 -13.90 -5.12 4.49
N ASP A 359 -14.39 -3.93 4.14
CA ASP A 359 -14.15 -3.35 2.82
C ASP A 359 -12.65 -3.16 2.55
N VAL A 360 -11.85 -2.82 3.58
CA VAL A 360 -10.39 -2.68 3.46
C VAL A 360 -9.74 -4.01 3.17
N SER A 361 -10.01 -5.03 3.98
CA SER A 361 -9.42 -6.37 3.78
C SER A 361 -9.82 -6.96 2.44
N LYS A 362 -11.11 -6.87 2.10
CA LYS A 362 -11.65 -7.33 0.81
C LYS A 362 -10.95 -6.66 -0.36
N ARG A 363 -10.80 -5.33 -0.37
CA ARG A 363 -10.17 -4.63 -1.49
C ARG A 363 -8.70 -5.00 -1.66
N LEU A 364 -7.95 -5.08 -0.56
CA LEU A 364 -6.53 -5.45 -0.57
C LEU A 364 -6.34 -6.91 -1.04
N ASP A 365 -7.14 -7.84 -0.52
CA ASP A 365 -7.07 -9.25 -0.89
C ASP A 365 -7.49 -9.48 -2.34
N GLU A 366 -8.54 -8.81 -2.81
CA GLU A 366 -8.95 -8.87 -4.21
C GLU A 366 -7.87 -8.30 -5.15
N ALA A 367 -7.27 -7.16 -4.81
CA ALA A 367 -6.16 -6.60 -5.58
C ALA A 367 -4.98 -7.58 -5.67
N ARG A 368 -4.58 -8.20 -4.54
CA ARG A 368 -3.51 -9.22 -4.51
C ARG A 368 -3.88 -10.46 -5.33
N ASN A 369 -5.13 -10.90 -5.25
CA ASN A 369 -5.61 -12.03 -6.04
C ASN A 369 -5.58 -11.72 -7.55
N ARG A 370 -5.99 -10.51 -7.96
CA ARG A 370 -5.90 -10.04 -9.35
C ARG A 370 -4.45 -10.01 -9.82
N LEU A 371 -3.52 -9.45 -9.02
CA LEU A 371 -2.09 -9.47 -9.31
C LEU A 371 -1.58 -10.90 -9.52
N ARG A 372 -1.98 -11.84 -8.67
CA ARG A 372 -1.62 -13.26 -8.80
C ARG A 372 -2.17 -13.87 -10.09
N ILE A 373 -3.44 -13.65 -10.43
CA ILE A 373 -4.05 -14.12 -11.69
C ILE A 373 -3.28 -13.60 -12.92
N LEU A 374 -2.78 -12.36 -12.84
CA LEU A 374 -1.96 -11.72 -13.88
C LEU A 374 -0.48 -12.16 -13.86
N GLY A 375 -0.02 -12.93 -12.88
CA GLY A 375 1.38 -13.32 -12.71
C GLY A 375 2.30 -12.19 -12.21
N TRP A 376 1.71 -11.17 -11.57
CA TRP A 376 2.38 -9.96 -11.07
C TRP A 376 2.59 -9.94 -9.56
N ASP A 377 2.21 -11.00 -8.83
CA ASP A 377 2.31 -11.10 -7.37
C ASP A 377 3.75 -11.07 -6.82
N LYS A 378 4.76 -11.21 -7.68
CA LYS A 378 6.18 -11.04 -7.35
C LYS A 378 6.79 -9.73 -7.82
N THR A 379 6.09 -8.95 -8.63
CA THR A 379 6.64 -7.74 -9.25
C THR A 379 5.89 -6.48 -8.86
N LYS A 380 4.69 -6.61 -8.29
CA LYS A 380 3.85 -5.51 -7.87
C LYS A 380 3.36 -5.72 -6.44
N PHE A 381 3.31 -4.64 -5.66
CA PHE A 381 3.05 -4.69 -4.22
C PHE A 381 1.89 -3.77 -3.84
N ILE A 382 1.24 -4.08 -2.71
CA ILE A 382 0.10 -3.32 -2.22
C ILE A 382 0.51 -2.52 -1.00
N TRP A 383 0.07 -1.27 -0.97
CA TRP A 383 0.07 -0.35 0.18
C TRP A 383 -1.38 0.02 0.51
N ALA A 384 -1.62 0.91 1.46
CA ALA A 384 -2.98 1.39 1.76
C ALA A 384 -3.05 2.91 1.87
N VAL A 385 -4.10 3.48 1.27
CA VAL A 385 -4.57 4.83 1.55
C VAL A 385 -5.76 4.72 2.51
N THR A 386 -5.52 4.96 3.79
CA THR A 386 -6.58 4.88 4.82
C THR A 386 -7.29 6.22 4.94
N GLN A 387 -8.58 6.19 5.33
CA GLN A 387 -9.36 7.41 5.52
C GLN A 387 -8.85 8.13 6.77
N ALA A 388 -8.44 9.40 6.63
CA ALA A 388 -8.05 10.27 7.74
C ALA A 388 -8.73 11.65 7.65
N PHE A 389 -9.85 11.73 6.94
CA PHE A 389 -10.61 12.95 6.67
C PHE A 389 -12.12 12.67 6.67
N GLY A 390 -12.91 13.74 6.66
CA GLY A 390 -14.36 13.69 6.46
C GLY A 390 -15.03 15.02 6.82
N GLY A 391 -16.36 15.05 6.74
CA GLY A 391 -17.12 16.30 6.76
C GLY A 391 -17.22 16.97 5.38
N GLU A 392 -16.86 16.24 4.32
CA GLU A 392 -16.87 16.70 2.94
C GLU A 392 -17.28 15.59 1.99
N GLU A 393 -17.69 15.99 0.78
CA GLU A 393 -18.05 15.09 -0.31
C GLU A 393 -19.09 14.02 0.04
N PHE A 394 -18.64 12.76 0.16
CA PHE A 394 -19.44 11.59 0.45
C PHE A 394 -19.42 11.22 1.94
N TRP A 395 -18.44 11.72 2.70
CA TRP A 395 -18.17 11.32 4.08
C TRP A 395 -18.62 12.39 5.06
N SER A 396 -19.69 12.08 5.80
CA SER A 396 -20.31 13.00 6.77
C SER A 396 -19.43 13.35 7.98
N ARG A 397 -18.45 12.50 8.29
CA ARG A 397 -17.51 12.69 9.40
C ARG A 397 -16.16 12.02 9.10
N PRO A 398 -15.07 12.46 9.75
CA PRO A 398 -13.85 11.69 9.77
C PRO A 398 -13.99 10.42 10.64
N PRO A 399 -13.08 9.45 10.49
CA PRO A 399 -12.91 8.41 11.49
C PRO A 399 -12.49 8.99 12.85
N THR A 400 -12.71 8.22 13.90
CA THR A 400 -12.01 8.40 15.18
C THR A 400 -10.61 7.80 15.11
N GLY A 401 -9.74 8.17 16.05
CA GLY A 401 -8.41 7.56 16.19
C GLY A 401 -8.43 6.03 16.30
N ARG A 402 -9.39 5.45 17.04
CA ARG A 402 -9.58 3.98 17.11
C ARG A 402 -9.95 3.39 15.76
N GLU A 403 -10.93 3.98 15.08
CA GLU A 403 -11.34 3.51 13.74
C GLU A 403 -10.18 3.60 12.73
N TRP A 404 -9.36 4.65 12.79
CA TRP A 404 -8.15 4.76 11.98
C TRP A 404 -7.14 3.65 12.28
N LEU A 405 -6.91 3.34 13.56
CA LEU A 405 -6.01 2.25 13.93
C LEU A 405 -6.49 0.89 13.42
N VAL A 406 -7.80 0.61 13.46
CA VAL A 406 -8.40 -0.60 12.87
C VAL A 406 -8.08 -0.68 11.36
N GLN A 407 -8.32 0.39 10.61
CA GLN A 407 -8.03 0.43 9.16
C GLN A 407 -6.57 0.09 8.86
N VAL A 408 -5.64 0.62 9.65
CA VAL A 408 -4.20 0.45 9.41
C VAL A 408 -3.72 -0.96 9.78
N LEU A 409 -4.09 -1.49 10.94
CA LEU A 409 -3.67 -2.85 11.32
C LEU A 409 -4.27 -3.89 10.38
N LEU A 410 -5.54 -3.71 10.00
CA LEU A 410 -6.18 -4.55 8.99
C LEU A 410 -5.41 -4.49 7.66
N SER A 411 -5.06 -3.28 7.20
CA SER A 411 -4.27 -3.12 5.98
C SER A 411 -2.93 -3.88 6.03
N ILE A 412 -2.20 -3.79 7.15
CA ILE A 412 -0.89 -4.47 7.32
C ILE A 412 -1.06 -6.00 7.33
N ASN A 413 -2.06 -6.51 8.05
CA ASN A 413 -2.41 -7.93 8.10
C ASN A 413 -2.76 -8.47 6.71
N HIS A 414 -3.41 -7.66 5.88
CA HIS A 414 -3.77 -8.00 4.50
C HIS A 414 -2.69 -7.70 3.45
N GLY A 415 -1.46 -7.40 3.90
CA GLY A 415 -0.28 -7.36 3.06
C GLY A 415 0.20 -5.97 2.65
N ALA A 416 -0.40 -4.90 3.17
CA ALA A 416 0.12 -3.55 2.94
C ALA A 416 1.56 -3.42 3.47
N ARG A 417 2.45 -2.79 2.68
CA ARG A 417 3.86 -2.51 3.05
C ARG A 417 4.20 -1.01 3.10
N GLY A 418 3.18 -0.18 3.12
CA GLY A 418 3.24 1.26 3.34
C GLY A 418 1.84 1.79 3.64
N ILE A 419 1.77 2.84 4.46
CA ILE A 419 0.53 3.46 4.93
C ILE A 419 0.61 4.96 4.65
N MET A 420 -0.21 5.45 3.72
CA MET A 420 -0.28 6.85 3.32
C MET A 420 -1.73 7.33 3.41
N PRO A 421 -2.24 7.71 4.59
CA PRO A 421 -3.61 8.17 4.73
C PRO A 421 -3.83 9.50 4.01
N TRP A 422 -5.06 9.71 3.52
CA TRP A 422 -5.54 11.00 3.03
C TRP A 422 -6.32 11.70 4.14
N ILE A 423 -5.93 12.88 4.65
CA ILE A 423 -4.77 13.75 4.33
C ILE A 423 -4.35 14.52 5.61
N ASP A 424 -3.12 15.05 5.67
CA ASP A 424 -2.64 15.98 6.71
C ASP A 424 -2.77 17.45 6.25
N PRO A 425 -3.30 18.38 7.08
CA PRO A 425 -3.71 18.22 8.48
C PRO A 425 -4.95 17.32 8.67
N THR A 426 -4.90 16.43 9.66
CA THR A 426 -5.96 15.48 10.04
C THR A 426 -6.46 15.76 11.47
N PRO A 427 -7.64 15.25 11.89
CA PRO A 427 -8.04 15.31 13.29
C PRO A 427 -6.95 14.85 14.27
N ILE A 428 -6.85 15.56 15.41
CA ILE A 428 -5.75 15.41 16.36
C ILE A 428 -5.65 13.99 16.94
N ASP A 429 -6.79 13.33 17.17
CA ASP A 429 -6.84 11.96 17.68
C ASP A 429 -6.26 10.97 16.65
N ILE A 430 -6.65 11.09 15.37
CA ILE A 430 -6.02 10.30 14.28
C ILE A 430 -4.51 10.55 14.24
N LYS A 431 -4.08 11.82 14.31
CA LYS A 431 -2.65 12.18 14.27
C LYS A 431 -1.86 11.54 15.43
N GLN A 432 -2.45 11.46 16.63
CA GLN A 432 -1.83 10.85 17.80
C GLN A 432 -1.63 9.34 17.65
N TYR A 433 -2.65 8.60 17.19
CA TYR A 433 -2.51 7.16 16.91
C TYR A 433 -1.51 6.91 15.78
N ALA A 434 -1.54 7.73 14.72
CA ALA A 434 -0.60 7.64 13.62
C ALA A 434 0.85 7.89 14.07
N SER A 435 1.07 8.91 14.92
CA SER A 435 2.39 9.17 15.50
C SER A 435 2.88 8.02 16.37
N THR A 436 2.00 7.44 17.19
CA THR A 436 2.32 6.30 18.05
C THR A 436 2.78 5.11 17.21
N LEU A 437 2.00 4.75 16.18
CA LEU A 437 2.37 3.67 15.26
C LEU A 437 3.67 3.97 14.51
N ALA A 438 3.87 5.20 14.03
CA ALA A 438 5.07 5.59 13.30
C ALA A 438 6.34 5.45 14.17
N LYS A 439 6.26 5.80 15.46
CA LYS A 439 7.37 5.62 16.41
C LYS A 439 7.65 4.15 16.73
N LEU A 440 6.63 3.28 16.72
CA LEU A 440 6.80 1.83 16.92
C LEU A 440 7.36 1.11 15.70
N LEU A 441 7.15 1.66 14.50
CA LEU A 441 7.47 1.00 13.24
C LEU A 441 8.92 0.47 13.12
N PRO A 442 9.98 1.14 13.62
CA PRO A 442 11.33 0.60 13.61
C PRO A 442 11.46 -0.76 14.32
N ASP A 443 10.65 -1.04 15.34
CA ASP A 443 10.63 -2.32 16.05
C ASP A 443 9.80 -3.39 15.32
N LEU A 444 8.87 -2.98 14.45
CA LEU A 444 7.99 -3.88 13.68
C LEU A 444 8.63 -4.30 12.34
N VAL A 445 9.34 -3.37 11.70
CA VAL A 445 10.00 -3.55 10.39
C VAL A 445 10.84 -4.84 10.30
N PRO A 446 11.65 -5.21 11.31
CA PRO A 446 12.41 -6.47 11.28
C PRO A 446 11.55 -7.72 11.15
N TYR A 447 10.28 -7.71 11.57
CA TYR A 447 9.35 -8.84 11.40
C TYR A 447 8.65 -8.80 10.03
N PHE A 448 8.24 -7.62 9.57
CA PHE A 448 7.55 -7.49 8.29
C PHE A 448 8.44 -7.82 7.09
N PHE A 449 9.75 -7.56 7.24
CA PHE A 449 10.75 -7.74 6.19
C PHE A 449 11.79 -8.82 6.53
N ASP A 450 11.48 -9.73 7.45
CA ASP A 450 12.27 -10.94 7.64
C ASP A 450 12.02 -11.90 6.47
N GLY A 451 13.01 -12.03 5.58
CA GLY A 451 12.94 -12.96 4.45
C GLY A 451 12.90 -14.43 4.87
N GLU A 452 13.33 -14.77 6.08
CA GLU A 452 13.30 -16.16 6.60
C GLU A 452 12.15 -16.39 7.59
N GLY A 453 11.41 -15.33 7.92
CA GLY A 453 10.25 -15.38 8.79
C GLY A 453 9.03 -16.02 8.10
N SER A 454 8.04 -16.37 8.91
CA SER A 454 6.74 -16.83 8.41
C SER A 454 5.63 -15.88 8.81
N PHE A 455 4.59 -15.81 7.98
CA PHE A 455 3.39 -15.04 8.25
C PHE A 455 2.17 -15.96 8.30
N THR A 456 1.31 -15.77 9.29
CA THR A 456 0.00 -16.42 9.39
C THR A 456 -1.05 -15.35 9.63
N HIS A 457 -2.12 -15.41 8.83
CA HIS A 457 -3.31 -14.56 8.99
C HIS A 457 -4.46 -15.40 9.52
N ILE A 458 -5.20 -14.87 10.49
CA ILE A 458 -6.32 -15.52 11.15
C ILE A 458 -7.42 -14.49 11.36
N THR A 459 -8.64 -14.81 10.93
CA THR A 459 -9.84 -14.08 11.34
C THR A 459 -10.67 -14.98 12.25
N HIS A 460 -11.04 -14.49 13.44
CA HIS A 460 -11.88 -15.22 14.40
C HIS A 460 -13.04 -14.33 14.86
N GLY A 461 -14.24 -14.65 14.37
CA GLY A 461 -15.38 -13.75 14.52
C GLY A 461 -15.06 -12.41 13.86
N THR A 462 -15.07 -11.34 14.65
CA THR A 462 -14.79 -9.96 14.22
C THR A 462 -13.33 -9.53 14.45
N VAL A 463 -12.49 -10.41 15.02
CA VAL A 463 -11.09 -10.09 15.29
C VAL A 463 -10.23 -10.56 14.13
N ASP A 464 -9.51 -9.62 13.52
CA ASP A 464 -8.50 -9.86 12.50
C ASP A 464 -7.10 -9.88 13.11
N VAL A 465 -6.30 -10.91 12.79
CA VAL A 465 -5.00 -11.14 13.41
C VAL A 465 -3.94 -11.54 12.38
N GLY A 466 -2.86 -10.76 12.33
CA GLY A 466 -1.62 -11.09 11.62
C GLY A 466 -0.53 -11.52 12.60
N ILE A 467 0.18 -12.59 12.26
CA ILE A 467 1.25 -13.17 13.10
C ILE A 467 2.51 -13.36 12.26
N TRP A 468 3.57 -12.63 12.58
CA TRP A 468 4.89 -12.76 11.98
C TRP A 468 5.82 -13.48 12.94
N THR A 469 6.31 -14.66 12.56
CA THR A 469 7.24 -15.45 13.35
C THR A 469 8.65 -15.27 12.81
N SER A 470 9.56 -14.78 13.65
CA SER A 470 10.99 -14.65 13.37
C SER A 470 11.78 -15.31 14.51
N GLY A 471 12.39 -16.46 14.21
CA GLY A 471 13.06 -17.28 15.21
C GLY A 471 12.16 -17.62 16.40
N PRO A 472 12.55 -17.30 17.66
CA PRO A 472 11.78 -17.62 18.86
C PRO A 472 10.73 -16.57 19.24
N ARG A 473 10.52 -15.54 18.41
CA ARG A 473 9.59 -14.43 18.66
C ARG A 473 8.48 -14.42 17.62
N ALA A 474 7.29 -14.06 18.05
CA ALA A 474 6.16 -13.80 17.16
C ALA A 474 5.59 -12.41 17.43
N LEU A 475 5.58 -11.55 16.41
CA LEU A 475 4.86 -10.29 16.41
C LEU A 475 3.40 -10.56 16.05
N VAL A 476 2.47 -10.08 16.87
CA VAL A 476 1.03 -10.21 16.68
C VAL A 476 0.42 -8.82 16.55
N LEU A 477 -0.26 -8.56 15.43
CA LEU A 477 -1.12 -7.40 15.22
C LEU A 477 -2.56 -7.90 15.18
N ALA A 478 -3.38 -7.47 16.15
CA ALA A 478 -4.76 -7.90 16.28
C ALA A 478 -5.71 -6.71 16.37
N THR A 479 -6.84 -6.76 15.69
CA THR A 479 -7.84 -5.69 15.73
C THR A 479 -9.26 -6.24 15.67
N ASN A 480 -10.16 -5.69 16.49
CA ASN A 480 -11.59 -5.96 16.44
C ASN A 480 -12.25 -5.01 15.43
N MET A 481 -12.92 -5.56 14.43
CA MET A 481 -13.57 -4.80 13.36
C MET A 481 -15.02 -4.41 13.69
N ASP A 482 -15.49 -4.70 14.90
CA ASP A 482 -16.89 -4.47 15.30
C ASP A 482 -17.00 -3.47 16.46
N THR A 483 -18.15 -2.81 16.49
CA THR A 483 -18.64 -1.95 17.58
C THR A 483 -19.09 -2.73 18.83
N HIS A 484 -19.01 -4.06 18.81
CA HIS A 484 -19.24 -4.92 19.97
C HIS A 484 -17.93 -5.55 20.45
N ALA A 485 -17.87 -5.86 21.75
CA ALA A 485 -16.73 -6.55 22.34
C ALA A 485 -16.59 -7.98 21.77
N SER A 486 -15.35 -8.46 21.71
CA SER A 486 -15.03 -9.78 21.18
C SER A 486 -13.88 -10.43 21.95
N THR A 487 -13.63 -11.72 21.71
CA THR A 487 -12.51 -12.44 22.33
C THR A 487 -11.77 -13.24 21.29
N PHE A 488 -10.44 -13.27 21.40
CA PHE A 488 -9.57 -14.05 20.53
C PHE A 488 -8.78 -15.08 21.36
N PRO A 489 -8.92 -16.39 21.08
CA PRO A 489 -8.05 -17.39 21.66
C PRO A 489 -6.66 -17.28 21.02
N LEU A 490 -5.61 -17.17 21.84
CA LEU A 490 -4.26 -17.11 21.31
C LEU A 490 -3.85 -18.49 20.74
N PRO A 491 -3.19 -18.54 19.58
CA PRO A 491 -2.92 -19.78 18.84
C PRO A 491 -1.97 -20.75 19.55
N TYR A 492 -1.35 -20.34 20.66
CA TYR A 492 -0.50 -21.18 21.51
C TYR A 492 -1.12 -21.24 22.91
N GLY A 493 -1.76 -22.36 23.25
CA GLY A 493 -2.41 -22.57 24.56
C GLY A 493 -1.51 -22.25 25.76
N GLU A 494 -2.14 -21.77 26.84
CA GLU A 494 -1.54 -21.19 28.06
C GLU A 494 -0.24 -20.37 27.85
N ILE A 495 -0.38 -19.05 27.82
CA ILE A 495 0.70 -18.09 28.02
C ILE A 495 1.28 -18.29 29.42
N LYS A 496 2.27 -19.17 29.53
CA LYS A 496 3.30 -19.14 30.59
C LYS A 496 4.59 -18.45 30.09
N ARG A 497 4.47 -17.62 29.05
CA ARG A 497 5.56 -17.21 28.16
C ARG A 497 5.37 -15.73 27.82
N GLY A 498 6.25 -14.86 28.32
CA GLY A 498 6.00 -13.42 28.44
C GLY A 498 5.39 -12.74 27.20
N ILE A 499 4.48 -11.80 27.47
CA ILE A 499 3.90 -10.88 26.49
C ILE A 499 4.59 -9.54 26.66
N LEU A 500 5.09 -8.98 25.57
CA LEU A 500 5.51 -7.58 25.51
C LEU A 500 4.47 -6.81 24.71
N TRP A 501 3.75 -5.90 25.38
CA TRP A 501 2.78 -5.03 24.74
C TRP A 501 3.49 -3.85 24.09
N LEU A 502 3.41 -3.70 22.77
CA LEU A 502 3.95 -2.53 22.07
C LEU A 502 2.87 -1.44 21.90
N LEU A 503 1.63 -1.87 21.65
CA LEU A 503 0.44 -1.01 21.60
C LEU A 503 -0.73 -1.80 22.17
N ARG A 504 -1.56 -1.15 22.99
CA ARG A 504 -2.72 -1.80 23.61
C ARG A 504 -3.86 -0.81 23.78
N GLU A 505 -4.77 -0.78 22.81
CA GLU A 505 -5.93 0.10 22.81
C GLU A 505 -7.22 -0.70 22.95
N GLY A 506 -7.91 -0.58 24.10
CA GLY A 506 -9.16 -1.31 24.35
C GLY A 506 -9.00 -2.84 24.32
N VAL A 507 -7.81 -3.36 24.66
CA VAL A 507 -7.54 -4.81 24.72
C VAL A 507 -7.11 -5.21 26.12
N SER A 508 -7.51 -6.39 26.58
CA SER A 508 -7.09 -6.96 27.86
C SER A 508 -6.87 -8.46 27.80
N LEU A 509 -6.17 -9.00 28.79
CA LEU A 509 -6.08 -10.44 28.99
C LEU A 509 -7.38 -10.93 29.62
N HIS A 510 -8.15 -11.73 28.88
CA HIS A 510 -9.36 -12.38 29.40
C HIS A 510 -9.02 -13.61 30.23
N SER A 511 -8.02 -14.38 29.78
CA SER A 511 -7.46 -15.52 30.48
C SER A 511 -5.97 -15.66 30.14
N THR A 512 -5.31 -16.68 30.69
CA THR A 512 -3.94 -17.04 30.29
C THR A 512 -3.83 -17.46 28.83
N SER A 513 -4.92 -17.59 28.07
CA SER A 513 -4.90 -18.06 26.68
C SER A 513 -5.80 -17.25 25.75
N ALA A 514 -6.37 -16.13 26.20
CA ALA A 514 -7.30 -15.36 25.39
C ALA A 514 -7.19 -13.85 25.65
N LEU A 515 -7.32 -13.08 24.58
CA LEU A 515 -7.46 -11.64 24.62
C LEU A 515 -8.94 -11.26 24.57
N ALA A 516 -9.36 -10.29 25.37
CA ALA A 516 -10.64 -9.60 25.24
C ALA A 516 -10.43 -8.25 24.56
N PHE A 517 -11.28 -7.96 23.60
CA PHE A 517 -11.30 -6.72 22.84
C PHE A 517 -12.58 -5.97 23.18
N GLU A 518 -12.44 -4.70 23.54
CA GLU A 518 -13.52 -3.73 23.49
C GLU A 518 -13.99 -3.52 22.03
N PRO A 519 -15.12 -2.83 21.83
CA PRO A 519 -15.47 -2.26 20.53
C PRO A 519 -14.28 -1.55 19.89
N LEU A 520 -13.91 -1.97 18.67
CA LEU A 520 -12.81 -1.40 17.90
C LEU A 520 -11.44 -1.43 18.61
N GLY A 521 -11.24 -2.37 19.54
CA GLY A 521 -9.96 -2.55 20.23
C GLY A 521 -8.87 -3.09 19.31
N SER A 522 -7.63 -2.66 19.53
CA SER A 522 -6.47 -3.04 18.74
C SER A 522 -5.24 -3.28 19.63
N ALA A 523 -4.40 -4.24 19.25
CA ALA A 523 -3.17 -4.55 19.97
C ALA A 523 -2.03 -4.89 19.02
N ILE A 524 -0.83 -4.47 19.42
CA ILE A 524 0.44 -4.92 18.85
C ILE A 524 1.25 -5.49 20.02
N LEU A 525 1.67 -6.75 19.90
CA LEU A 525 2.42 -7.41 20.96
C LEU A 525 3.47 -8.38 20.39
N ILE A 526 4.50 -8.65 21.19
CA ILE A 526 5.47 -9.70 20.91
C ILE A 526 5.27 -10.83 21.91
N LEU A 527 5.13 -12.04 21.37
CA LEU A 527 5.16 -13.29 22.12
C LEU A 527 6.57 -13.90 22.04
N SER A 528 7.10 -14.39 23.15
CA SER A 528 8.36 -15.14 23.17
C SER A 528 8.30 -16.36 24.08
N HIS A 529 9.00 -17.43 23.71
CA HIS A 529 9.07 -18.66 24.50
C HIS A 529 9.92 -18.59 25.78
N SER A 530 10.61 -17.47 26.07
CA SER A 530 11.40 -17.25 27.28
C SER A 530 11.24 -15.81 27.81
N GLU A 531 10.98 -15.65 29.12
CA GLU A 531 10.87 -14.33 29.76
C GLU A 531 12.19 -13.53 29.76
N GLU A 532 13.34 -14.21 29.71
CA GLU A 532 14.65 -13.53 29.66
C GLU A 532 14.88 -12.80 28.33
N VAL A 533 14.19 -13.21 27.26
CA VAL A 533 14.35 -12.66 25.90
C VAL A 533 13.60 -11.34 25.71
N LEU A 534 12.68 -10.98 26.61
CA LEU A 534 11.85 -9.77 26.53
C LEU A 534 12.40 -8.59 27.35
N LYS A 535 13.42 -8.81 28.19
CA LYS A 535 14.03 -7.78 29.07
C LYS A 535 14.83 -6.70 28.34
N THR A 536 14.89 -6.73 27.01
CA THR A 536 15.66 -5.78 26.19
C THR A 536 14.82 -4.71 25.50
N VAL A 537 13.52 -4.61 25.77
CA VAL A 537 12.64 -3.57 25.21
C VAL A 537 12.03 -2.76 26.35
N THR A 538 12.51 -1.53 26.53
CA THR A 538 11.91 -0.52 27.42
C THR A 538 10.66 0.04 26.76
N LEU A 539 9.50 -0.10 27.41
CA LEU A 539 8.24 0.50 26.97
C LEU A 539 8.04 1.85 27.65
N GLU A 540 7.67 2.88 26.88
CA GLU A 540 7.46 4.26 27.36
C GLU A 540 5.97 4.67 27.44
N HIS A 541 5.01 3.80 27.09
CA HIS A 541 3.63 4.22 26.81
C HIS A 541 2.56 3.32 27.41
N ASP A 542 2.53 3.20 28.74
CA ASP A 542 1.40 2.59 29.49
C ASP A 542 0.27 3.60 29.80
N GLU A 543 0.33 4.82 29.28
CA GLU A 543 -0.72 5.84 29.46
C GLU A 543 -1.04 6.49 28.10
N LEU A 544 -1.98 5.90 27.36
CA LEU A 544 -2.77 6.57 26.33
C LEU A 544 -4.26 6.43 26.68
#